data_AF-A0A7C9DDP9-F1
#
_entry.id   AF-A0A7C9DDP9-F1
#
_cell.length_a   1.000
_cell.length_b   1.000
_cell.length_c   1.000
_cell.angle_alpha   90.00
_cell.angle_beta   90.00
_cell.angle_gamma   90.00
#
_symmetry.space_group_name_H-M   'P 1'
#
loop_
_entity.id
_entity.type
_entity.pdbx_description
1 polymer ?
#
loop_
_entity_poly.entity_id
_entity_poly.type
_entity_poly.pdbx_seq_one_letter_code
_entity_poly.pdbx_strand_id
1 'polypeptide(L)'
;GLSVNQAARGKSFDESEPYGDTNKNSNRANSVAKIKVVVRKRPLNKKEMAKKEEDIITIEPNSNALTVQETKLKVDLTEYVEKHEFVFDAVLGERVSNDEVYAE
;
A
#
# COMPACT_ATOMS: atom_id res chain seq x y z
N GLY A 1 -54.26 10.23 -14.62
CA GLY A 1 -54.14 11.24 -13.55
C GLY A 1 -53.39 10.62 -12.39
N LEU A 2 -52.30 11.29 -11.97
CA LEU A 2 -51.57 11.23 -10.69
C LEU A 2 -50.90 9.90 -10.23
N SER A 3 -49.56 10.00 -10.12
CA SER A 3 -48.50 9.33 -9.32
C SER A 3 -48.92 8.29 -8.25
N VAL A 4 -48.11 7.30 -7.82
CA VAL A 4 -46.87 7.49 -7.04
C VAL A 4 -45.90 6.29 -7.07
N ASN A 5 -44.61 6.62 -7.11
CA ASN A 5 -43.41 5.82 -6.93
C ASN A 5 -43.42 4.87 -5.71
N GLN A 6 -42.94 3.64 -5.88
CA GLN A 6 -42.60 2.74 -4.77
C GLN A 6 -41.10 2.87 -4.48
N ALA A 7 -40.77 3.66 -3.45
CA ALA A 7 -39.42 3.77 -2.92
C ALA A 7 -39.07 2.53 -2.08
N ALA A 8 -37.90 1.95 -2.33
CA ALA A 8 -37.33 0.89 -1.50
C ALA A 8 -37.15 1.41 -0.06
N ARG A 9 -37.72 0.68 0.90
CA ARG A 9 -37.55 0.93 2.34
C ARG A 9 -36.07 0.82 2.71
N GLY A 10 -35.46 1.95 3.06
CA GLY A 10 -34.19 1.97 3.79
C GLY A 10 -34.36 1.30 5.14
N LYS A 11 -33.44 0.41 5.52
CA LYS A 11 -33.34 -0.11 6.88
C LYS A 11 -32.66 0.95 7.74
N SER A 12 -33.36 1.41 8.77
CA SER A 12 -32.86 2.33 9.79
C SER A 12 -31.72 1.68 10.59
N PHE A 13 -30.65 2.43 10.84
CA PHE A 13 -29.54 2.05 11.72
C PHE A 13 -29.96 2.38 13.16
N ASP A 14 -29.96 1.39 14.05
CA ASP A 14 -30.36 1.52 15.46
C ASP A 14 -29.16 2.04 16.27
N GLU A 15 -29.23 3.30 16.68
CA GLU A 15 -28.19 4.05 17.42
C GLU A 15 -28.33 3.83 18.93
N SER A 16 -28.33 2.57 19.37
CA SER A 16 -28.49 2.23 20.79
C SER A 16 -27.44 1.29 21.37
N GLU A 17 -26.34 1.00 20.66
CA GLU A 17 -25.20 0.29 21.24
C GLU A 17 -24.24 1.26 21.96
N PRO A 18 -24.08 1.15 23.30
CA PRO A 18 -23.15 2.00 24.03
C PRO A 18 -21.70 1.58 23.76
N TYR A 19 -20.88 2.51 23.28
CA TYR A 19 -19.42 2.37 23.27
C TYR A 19 -18.90 2.34 24.71
N GLY A 20 -18.78 1.13 25.27
CA GLY A 20 -18.21 0.91 26.59
C GLY A 20 -16.71 1.09 26.58
N ASP A 21 -16.23 2.24 27.05
CA ASP A 21 -14.83 2.45 27.41
C ASP A 21 -14.58 1.85 28.81
N THR A 22 -14.06 0.62 28.86
CA THR A 22 -13.55 0.04 30.11
C THR A 22 -12.03 0.01 30.05
N ASN A 23 -11.43 1.14 30.43
CA ASN A 23 -10.01 1.24 30.69
C ASN A 23 -9.63 0.36 31.90
N LYS A 24 -9.17 -0.87 31.63
CA LYS A 24 -8.45 -1.72 32.58
C LYS A 24 -7.02 -1.91 32.08
N ASN A 25 -6.12 -1.14 32.67
CA ASN A 25 -4.68 -1.31 32.53
C ASN A 25 -4.25 -2.68 33.08
N SER A 26 -3.94 -3.63 32.19
CA SER A 26 -3.25 -4.88 32.53
C SER A 26 -2.13 -5.19 31.53
N ASN A 27 -0.90 -5.00 32.00
CA ASN A 27 0.31 -5.77 31.71
C ASN A 27 0.59 -6.24 30.25
N ARG A 28 1.62 -5.61 29.66
CA ARG A 28 2.62 -6.17 28.73
C ARG A 28 2.10 -7.16 27.67
N ALA A 29 1.40 -6.65 26.66
CA ALA A 29 1.27 -7.37 25.40
C ALA A 29 1.22 -6.37 24.24
N ASN A 30 2.24 -6.46 23.38
CA ASN A 30 2.22 -6.06 21.98
C ASN A 30 1.92 -4.57 21.70
N SER A 31 2.99 -3.78 21.71
CA SER A 31 3.08 -2.50 21.00
C SER A 31 3.01 -2.75 19.48
N VAL A 32 1.86 -3.21 18.99
CA VAL A 32 1.59 -3.24 17.56
C VAL A 32 1.27 -1.81 17.15
N ALA A 33 2.01 -1.30 16.17
CA ALA A 33 1.72 0.01 15.59
C ALA A 33 0.26 0.04 15.11
N LYS A 34 -0.44 1.15 15.36
CA LYS A 34 -1.86 1.31 14.97
C LYS A 34 -2.06 1.50 13.46
N ILE A 35 -0.98 1.79 12.74
CA ILE A 35 -0.95 2.01 11.30
C ILE A 35 0.19 1.14 10.76
N LYS A 36 -0.10 0.39 9.68
CA LYS A 36 0.86 -0.38 8.91
C LYS A 36 0.97 0.22 7.51
N VAL A 37 2.19 0.47 7.05
CA VAL A 37 2.49 0.97 5.70
C VAL A 37 3.10 -0.15 4.90
N VAL A 38 2.34 -0.64 3.91
CA VAL A 38 2.76 -1.70 2.99
C VAL A 38 2.89 -1.13 1.59
N VAL A 39 3.97 -1.46 0.91
CA VAL A 39 4.23 -1.03 -0.48
C VAL A 39 4.29 -2.26 -1.38
N ARG A 40 3.64 -2.18 -2.55
CA ARG A 40 3.67 -3.25 -3.57
C ARG A 40 4.27 -2.75 -4.87
N LYS A 41 5.32 -3.43 -5.34
CA LYS A 41 5.84 -3.25 -6.71
C LYS A 41 4.96 -4.01 -7.69
N ARG A 42 4.54 -3.35 -8.77
CA ARG A 42 3.90 -3.99 -9.92
C ARG A 42 4.96 -4.45 -10.94
N PRO A 43 4.72 -5.53 -11.69
CA PRO A 43 5.55 -5.83 -12.84
C PRO A 43 5.37 -4.78 -13.95
N LEU A 44 6.37 -4.68 -14.83
CA LEU A 44 6.25 -3.91 -16.07
C LEU A 44 5.14 -4.49 -16.96
N ASN A 45 4.33 -3.61 -17.53
CA ASN A 45 3.28 -3.99 -18.45
C ASN A 45 3.82 -4.19 -19.88
N LYS A 46 3.04 -4.82 -20.76
CA LYS A 46 3.45 -5.13 -22.14
C LYS A 46 3.89 -3.90 -22.95
N LYS A 47 3.28 -2.73 -22.72
CA LYS A 47 3.61 -1.50 -23.45
C LYS A 47 4.96 -0.93 -22.98
N GLU A 48 5.22 -0.96 -21.68
CA GLU A 48 6.48 -0.53 -21.06
C GLU A 48 7.63 -1.42 -21.56
N MET A 49 7.44 -2.75 -21.55
CA MET A 49 8.43 -3.69 -22.10
C MET A 49 8.66 -3.48 -23.61
N ALA A 50 7.62 -3.22 -24.39
CA ALA A 50 7.74 -2.98 -25.83
C ALA A 50 8.56 -1.71 -26.13
N LYS A 51 8.48 -0.71 -25.25
CA LYS A 51 9.28 0.53 -25.31
C LYS A 51 10.68 0.37 -24.70
N LYS A 52 11.01 -0.79 -24.14
CA LYS A 52 12.26 -1.04 -23.40
C LYS A 52 12.45 -0.05 -22.25
N GLU A 53 11.35 0.27 -21.55
CA GLU A 53 11.44 1.04 -20.31
C GLU A 53 12.19 0.21 -19.26
N GLU A 54 13.05 0.89 -18.50
CA GLU A 54 13.89 0.27 -17.48
C GLU A 54 13.13 0.12 -16.17
N ASP A 55 13.33 -1.00 -15.48
CA ASP A 55 12.82 -1.21 -14.13
C ASP A 55 13.79 -0.61 -13.11
N ILE A 56 13.42 0.55 -12.58
CA ILE A 56 14.25 1.30 -11.63
C ILE A 56 14.02 0.90 -10.17
N ILE A 57 13.16 -0.09 -9.90
CA ILE A 57 12.82 -0.51 -8.54
C ILE A 57 13.51 -1.83 -8.19
N THR A 58 14.30 -1.82 -7.12
CA THR A 58 14.95 -3.01 -6.59
C THR A 58 14.44 -3.30 -5.18
N ILE A 59 14.10 -4.57 -4.92
CA ILE A 59 13.68 -5.05 -3.61
C ILE A 59 14.63 -6.18 -3.24
N GLU A 60 15.34 -6.02 -2.13
CA GLU A 60 16.25 -7.05 -1.64
C GLU A 60 15.45 -8.24 -1.07
N PRO A 61 15.83 -9.50 -1.37
CA PRO A 61 15.15 -10.66 -0.81
C PRO A 61 15.15 -10.64 0.72
N ASN A 62 13.99 -10.93 1.32
CA ASN A 62 13.80 -10.94 2.78
C ASN A 62 14.08 -9.58 3.47
N SER A 63 13.97 -8.47 2.73
CA SER A 63 14.08 -7.12 3.26
C SER A 63 12.75 -6.38 3.18
N ASN A 64 12.51 -5.50 4.15
CA ASN A 64 11.41 -4.53 4.13
C ASN A 64 11.83 -3.19 3.49
N ALA A 65 12.94 -3.19 2.73
CA ALA A 65 13.46 -2.03 2.04
C ALA A 65 13.21 -2.10 0.54
N LEU A 66 12.94 -0.94 -0.06
CA LEU A 66 12.80 -0.72 -1.48
C LEU A 66 13.79 0.35 -1.91
N THR A 67 14.54 0.09 -2.99
CA THR A 67 15.46 1.05 -3.60
C THR A 67 14.87 1.57 -4.91
N VAL A 68 14.79 2.89 -5.03
CA VAL A 68 14.51 3.60 -6.29
C VAL A 68 15.82 4.08 -6.90
N GLN A 69 16.06 3.73 -8.16
CA GLN A 69 17.22 4.16 -8.93
C GLN A 69 16.85 5.37 -9.80
N GLU A 70 17.17 6.58 -9.33
CA GLU A 70 16.86 7.82 -10.04
C GLU A 70 18.04 8.22 -10.95
N THR A 71 17.83 8.18 -12.27
CA THR A 71 18.81 8.66 -13.25
C THR A 71 18.83 10.19 -13.27
N LYS A 72 20.01 10.76 -13.01
CA LYS A 72 20.25 12.21 -12.95
C LYS A 72 21.39 12.63 -13.88
N LEU A 73 21.42 13.92 -14.17
CA LEU A 73 22.49 14.57 -14.92
C LEU A 73 23.25 15.52 -14.00
N LYS A 74 24.58 15.43 -14.01
CA LYS A 74 25.45 16.44 -13.41
C LYS A 74 25.44 17.71 -14.25
N VAL A 75 25.99 18.79 -13.68
CA VAL A 75 26.13 20.09 -14.39
C VAL A 75 26.98 19.96 -15.66
N ASP A 76 27.93 19.03 -15.68
CA ASP A 76 28.76 18.70 -16.84
C ASP A 76 28.09 17.74 -17.85
N LEU A 77 26.78 17.47 -17.69
CA LEU A 77 25.98 16.54 -18.48
C LEU A 77 26.39 15.06 -18.34
N THR A 78 27.23 14.71 -17.37
CA THR A 78 27.51 13.30 -17.06
C THR A 78 26.30 12.66 -16.36
N GLU A 79 25.79 11.57 -16.93
CA GLU A 79 24.74 10.75 -16.30
C GLU A 79 25.27 10.04 -15.05
N TYR A 80 24.42 9.94 -14.04
CA TYR A 80 24.66 9.13 -12.84
C TYR A 80 23.33 8.61 -12.30
N VAL A 81 23.40 7.55 -11.50
CA VAL A 81 22.23 6.98 -10.82
C VAL A 81 22.34 7.29 -9.34
N GLU A 82 21.33 7.98 -8.80
CA GLU A 82 21.16 8.15 -7.36
C GLU A 82 20.26 7.05 -6.82
N LYS A 83 20.67 6.40 -5.73
CA LYS A 83 19.90 5.33 -5.09
C LYS A 83 19.19 5.87 -3.86
N HIS A 84 17.87 5.78 -3.86
CA HIS A 84 17.03 6.18 -2.74
C HIS A 84 16.46 4.93 -2.08
N GLU A 85 16.91 4.65 -0.86
CA GLU A 85 16.41 3.52 -0.06
C GLU A 85 15.27 3.98 0.86
N PHE A 86 14.20 3.22 0.87
CA PHE A 86 13.01 3.44 1.70
C PHE A 86 12.68 2.17 2.48
N VAL A 87 12.41 2.31 3.77
CA VAL A 87 12.04 1.20 4.65
C VAL A 87 10.58 1.32 5.07
N PHE A 88 9.84 0.23 4.98
CA PHE A 88 8.41 0.15 5.30
C PHE A 88 8.14 -1.01 6.28
N ASP A 89 6.88 -1.20 6.68
CA ASP A 89 6.51 -2.35 7.50
C ASP A 89 6.56 -3.66 6.69
N ALA A 90 6.24 -3.58 5.40
CA ALA A 90 6.42 -4.67 4.44
C ALA A 90 6.55 -4.13 3.00
N VAL A 91 7.35 -4.82 2.19
CA VAL A 91 7.54 -4.52 0.76
C VAL A 91 7.25 -5.78 -0.05
N LEU A 92 6.23 -5.71 -0.90
CA LEU A 92 5.73 -6.81 -1.70
C LEU A 92 6.27 -6.70 -3.13
N GLY A 93 6.93 -7.77 -3.59
CA GLY A 93 7.54 -7.85 -4.92
C GLY A 93 6.53 -8.02 -6.06
N GLU A 94 7.05 -7.99 -7.29
CA GLU A 94 6.24 -8.04 -8.52
C GLU A 94 5.45 -9.34 -8.71
N ARG A 95 5.88 -10.43 -8.07
CA ARG A 95 5.29 -11.77 -8.21
C ARG A 95 4.22 -12.07 -7.15
N VAL A 96 4.02 -11.14 -6.20
CA VAL A 96 3.04 -11.29 -5.12
C VAL A 96 1.63 -11.13 -5.69
N SER A 97 0.78 -12.12 -5.43
CA SER A 97 -0.62 -12.13 -5.84
C SER A 97 -1.47 -11.17 -5.01
N ASN A 98 -2.73 -10.94 -5.42
CA ASN A 98 -3.63 -10.09 -4.64
C ASN A 98 -3.99 -10.72 -3.30
N ASP A 99 -4.17 -12.04 -3.26
CA ASP A 99 -4.52 -12.75 -2.03
C ASP A 99 -3.40 -12.61 -0.99
N GLU A 100 -2.14 -12.69 -1.41
CA GLU A 100 -0.98 -12.42 -0.55
C GLU A 100 -0.92 -10.96 -0.08
N VAL A 101 -1.30 -9.99 -0.93
CA VAL A 101 -1.38 -8.57 -0.54
C VAL A 101 -2.46 -8.33 0.52
N TYR A 102 -3.59 -9.00 0.45
CA TYR A 102 -4.67 -8.88 1.44
C TYR A 102 -4.37 -9.61 2.75
N ALA A 103 -3.44 -10.56 2.73
CA ALA A 103 -3.02 -11.30 3.92
C ALA A 103 -1.95 -10.58 4.74
N GLU A 104 -1.33 -9.53 4.18
CA GLU A 104 -0.32 -8.68 4.81
C GLU A 104 -0.95 -7.65 5.76
#